data_AF-A0A4Y7PIH9-F1
#
_entry.id   AF-A0A4Y7PIH9-F1
#
_cell.length_a   1.000
_cell.length_b   1.000
_cell.length_c   1.000
_cell.angle_alpha   90.00
_cell.angle_beta   90.00
_cell.angle_gamma   90.00
#
_symmetry.space_group_name_H-M   'P 1'
#
loop_
_entity.id
_entity.type
_entity.pdbx_description
1 polymer ?
#
loop_
_entity_poly.entity_id
_entity_poly.type
_entity_poly.pdbx_seq_one_letter_code
_entity_poly.pdbx_strand_id
1 'polypeptide(L)'
;MDDLNQWAWRRDRDIAAGQIYLALEPSQRVHIRGMEEDPIKMWEKLAEVHVQKRPGVRFNAYDVLFNIRKKEDESLVSLMGRVDTAIQDIKALRTKDFKLEDADDKLTCMAMIRALPADYSSFVSSLLLLEKLDKAKLQDAFIAEESNRKPCPTVESPIALHTSTPSTSTSQCTFCQSNGHPIDQCFAYKRMQVQAVKERKKK
;
A
#
# COMPACT_ATOMS: atom_id res chain seq x y z
N MET A 1 -40.51 18.67 -25.63
CA MET A 1 -39.14 19.18 -25.37
C MET A 1 -38.18 18.04 -25.00
N ASP A 2 -38.66 16.92 -24.45
CA ASP A 2 -37.80 15.79 -24.03
C ASP A 2 -37.18 14.96 -25.17
N ASP A 3 -37.89 14.74 -26.28
CA ASP A 3 -37.39 13.88 -27.37
C ASP A 3 -36.15 14.44 -28.10
N LEU A 4 -36.09 15.76 -28.29
CA LEU A 4 -34.93 16.43 -28.90
C LEU A 4 -33.68 16.32 -28.03
N ASN A 5 -33.85 16.41 -26.71
CA ASN A 5 -32.75 16.28 -25.76
C ASN A 5 -32.24 14.83 -25.67
N GLN A 6 -33.16 13.86 -25.76
CA GLN A 6 -32.80 12.45 -25.74
C GLN A 6 -32.12 11.97 -27.04
N TRP A 7 -32.48 12.55 -28.18
CA TRP A 7 -31.79 12.33 -29.45
C TRP A 7 -30.38 12.95 -29.44
N ALA A 8 -30.26 14.20 -28.98
CA ALA A 8 -28.97 14.89 -28.89
C ALA A 8 -28.00 14.10 -28.00
N TRP A 9 -28.46 13.64 -26.83
CA TRP A 9 -27.67 12.81 -25.93
C TRP A 9 -27.21 11.50 -26.57
N ARG A 10 -28.11 10.79 -27.28
CA ARG A 10 -27.76 9.54 -27.98
C ARG A 10 -26.68 9.78 -29.05
N ARG A 11 -26.85 10.83 -29.86
CA ARG A 11 -25.89 11.20 -30.89
C ARG A 11 -24.52 11.53 -30.28
N ASP A 12 -24.49 12.33 -29.23
CA ASP A 12 -23.23 12.73 -28.59
C ASP A 12 -22.53 11.52 -27.94
N ARG A 13 -23.31 10.57 -27.40
CA ARG A 13 -22.81 9.29 -26.90
C ARG A 13 -22.16 8.45 -28.01
N ASP A 14 -22.80 8.33 -29.16
CA ASP A 14 -22.27 7.54 -30.28
C ASP A 14 -21.01 8.19 -30.87
N ILE A 15 -20.99 9.54 -30.96
CA ILE A 15 -19.79 10.29 -31.36
C ILE A 15 -18.64 10.05 -30.39
N ALA A 16 -18.90 10.09 -29.08
CA ALA A 16 -17.88 9.83 -28.06
C ALA A 16 -17.32 8.41 -28.16
N ALA A 17 -18.17 7.41 -28.39
CA ALA A 17 -17.74 6.02 -28.55
C ALA A 17 -16.87 5.86 -29.80
N GLY A 18 -17.29 6.44 -30.93
CA GLY A 18 -16.52 6.46 -32.17
C GLY A 18 -15.16 7.14 -31.99
N GLN A 19 -15.10 8.28 -31.31
CA GLN A 19 -13.86 9.02 -31.00
C GLN A 19 -12.90 8.16 -30.17
N ILE A 20 -13.39 7.52 -29.10
CA ILE A 20 -12.57 6.63 -28.26
C ILE A 20 -12.03 5.47 -29.11
N TYR A 21 -12.88 4.82 -29.90
CA TYR A 21 -12.47 3.67 -30.73
C TYR A 21 -11.41 4.05 -31.78
N LEU A 22 -11.59 5.21 -32.44
CA LEU A 22 -10.65 5.71 -33.45
C LEU A 22 -9.31 6.12 -32.85
N ALA A 23 -9.30 6.65 -31.62
CA ALA A 23 -8.08 7.03 -30.92
C ALA A 23 -7.27 5.81 -30.43
N LEU A 24 -7.87 4.63 -30.34
CA LEU A 24 -7.17 3.41 -29.90
C LEU A 24 -6.38 2.75 -31.02
N GLU A 25 -5.16 2.36 -30.68
CA GLU A 25 -4.37 1.44 -31.50
C GLU A 25 -5.11 0.10 -31.68
N PRO A 26 -4.97 -0.57 -32.85
CA PRO A 26 -5.65 -1.84 -33.11
C PRO A 26 -5.40 -2.91 -32.05
N SER A 27 -4.21 -2.92 -31.43
CA SER A 27 -3.82 -3.84 -30.36
C SER A 27 -4.65 -3.65 -29.08
N GLN A 28 -5.06 -2.42 -28.77
CA GLN A 28 -5.78 -2.08 -27.54
C GLN A 28 -7.30 -2.29 -27.66
N ARG A 29 -7.82 -2.39 -28.89
CA ARG A 29 -9.26 -2.60 -29.16
C ARG A 29 -9.81 -3.90 -28.59
N VAL A 30 -8.94 -4.88 -28.31
CA VAL A 30 -9.33 -6.13 -27.63
C VAL A 30 -9.98 -5.87 -26.27
N HIS A 31 -9.59 -4.80 -25.56
CA HIS A 31 -10.09 -4.49 -24.23
C HIS A 31 -11.53 -3.95 -24.21
N ILE A 32 -12.00 -3.39 -25.33
CA ILE A 32 -13.32 -2.76 -25.46
C ILE A 32 -14.28 -3.55 -26.36
N ARG A 33 -13.92 -4.78 -26.72
CA ARG A 33 -14.76 -5.63 -27.58
C ARG A 33 -16.08 -5.96 -26.89
N GLY A 34 -17.20 -5.78 -27.59
CA GLY A 34 -18.56 -6.03 -27.07
C GLY A 34 -19.14 -4.89 -26.22
N MET A 35 -18.46 -3.76 -26.14
CA MET A 35 -18.94 -2.54 -25.47
C MET A 35 -18.71 -1.28 -26.31
N GLU A 36 -18.58 -1.44 -27.63
CA GLU A 36 -18.21 -0.37 -28.58
C GLU A 36 -19.26 0.75 -28.69
N GLU A 37 -20.47 0.54 -28.18
CA GLU A 37 -21.59 1.50 -28.22
C GLU A 37 -21.76 2.29 -26.90
N ASP A 38 -20.97 1.96 -25.88
CA ASP A 38 -21.08 2.57 -24.56
C ASP A 38 -19.76 3.26 -24.19
N PRO A 39 -19.62 4.57 -24.49
CA PRO A 39 -18.37 5.30 -24.29
C PRO A 39 -17.95 5.35 -22.82
N ILE A 40 -18.91 5.30 -21.89
CA ILE A 40 -18.63 5.30 -20.46
C ILE A 40 -17.96 3.99 -20.08
N LYS A 41 -18.53 2.85 -20.50
CA LYS A 41 -17.92 1.53 -20.24
C LYS A 41 -16.58 1.37 -20.94
N MET A 42 -16.45 1.85 -22.17
CA MET A 42 -15.17 1.86 -22.88
C MET A 42 -14.12 2.62 -22.06
N TRP A 43 -14.44 3.83 -21.61
CA TRP A 43 -13.53 4.65 -20.83
C TRP A 43 -13.18 4.03 -19.47
N GLU A 44 -14.18 3.50 -18.75
CA GLU A 44 -13.96 2.81 -17.48
C GLU A 44 -13.07 1.58 -17.65
N LYS A 45 -13.27 0.80 -18.72
CA LYS A 45 -12.45 -0.38 -19.00
C LYS A 45 -11.02 -0.02 -19.38
N LEU A 46 -10.84 1.00 -20.20
CA LEU A 46 -9.51 1.53 -20.53
C LEU A 46 -8.81 2.06 -19.29
N ALA A 47 -9.51 2.80 -18.43
CA ALA A 47 -8.96 3.28 -17.16
C ALA A 47 -8.57 2.12 -16.24
N GLU A 48 -9.37 1.06 -16.15
CA GLU A 48 -9.05 -0.15 -15.38
C GLU A 48 -7.77 -0.83 -15.87
N VAL A 49 -7.62 -0.97 -17.19
CA VAL A 49 -6.48 -1.65 -17.82
C VAL A 49 -5.20 -0.81 -17.74
N HIS A 50 -5.30 0.49 -18.00
CA HIS A 50 -4.13 1.36 -18.18
C HIS A 50 -3.74 2.17 -16.95
N VAL A 51 -4.69 2.50 -16.06
CA VAL A 51 -4.40 3.25 -14.83
C VAL A 51 -4.23 2.26 -13.68
N GLN A 52 -3.06 1.61 -13.64
CA GLN A 52 -2.72 0.70 -12.54
C GLN A 52 -2.55 1.48 -11.23
N LYS A 53 -3.61 1.49 -10.41
CA LYS A 53 -3.61 2.15 -9.08
C LYS A 53 -2.87 1.34 -8.00
N ARG A 54 -1.75 0.71 -8.37
CA ARG A 54 -0.90 -0.10 -7.48
C ARG A 54 -0.07 0.78 -6.54
N PRO A 55 0.28 0.29 -5.34
CA PRO A 55 1.20 0.94 -4.41
C PRO A 55 2.48 1.46 -5.06
N GLY A 56 3.14 0.65 -5.90
CA GLY A 56 4.37 1.05 -6.60
C GLY A 56 4.20 2.31 -7.46
N VAL A 57 3.13 2.37 -8.26
CA VAL A 57 2.86 3.54 -9.14
C VAL A 57 2.58 4.79 -8.31
N ARG A 58 1.82 4.65 -7.22
CA ARG A 58 1.54 5.76 -6.30
C ARG A 58 2.80 6.24 -5.60
N PHE A 59 3.61 5.32 -5.08
CA PHE A 59 4.87 5.65 -4.43
C PHE A 59 5.78 6.41 -5.39
N ASN A 60 5.92 5.92 -6.63
CA ASN A 60 6.70 6.59 -7.66
C ASN A 60 6.19 8.00 -7.98
N ALA A 61 4.88 8.22 -8.06
CA ALA A 61 4.32 9.56 -8.31
C ALA A 61 4.68 10.56 -7.20
N TYR A 62 4.62 10.14 -5.94
CA TYR A 62 5.08 10.97 -4.83
C TYR A 62 6.60 11.13 -4.79
N ASP A 63 7.35 10.09 -5.13
CA ASP A 63 8.81 10.14 -5.21
C ASP A 63 9.26 11.16 -6.25
N VAL A 64 8.62 11.17 -7.43
CA VAL A 64 8.78 12.21 -8.46
C VAL A 64 8.51 13.59 -7.88
N LEU A 65 7.37 13.81 -7.21
CA LEU A 65 7.02 15.10 -6.62
C LEU A 65 8.13 15.61 -5.68
N PHE A 66 8.57 14.77 -4.73
CA PHE A 66 9.56 15.19 -3.73
C PHE A 66 11.00 15.29 -4.28
N ASN A 67 11.29 14.61 -5.39
CA ASN A 67 12.58 14.69 -6.06
C ASN A 67 12.64 15.81 -7.11
N ILE A 68 11.55 16.56 -7.35
CA ILE A 68 11.59 17.75 -8.22
C ILE A 68 12.60 18.76 -7.67
N ARG A 69 13.62 19.05 -8.48
CA ARG A 69 14.57 20.15 -8.30
C ARG A 69 14.53 21.08 -9.51
N LYS A 70 14.83 22.36 -9.30
CA LYS A 70 14.99 23.34 -10.38
C LYS A 70 16.18 22.92 -11.25
N LYS A 71 16.01 22.89 -12.57
CA LYS A 71 17.13 22.68 -13.51
C LYS A 71 17.88 24.00 -13.77
N GLU A 72 19.11 23.94 -14.27
CA GLU A 72 19.95 25.11 -14.52
C GLU A 72 19.26 26.11 -15.46
N ASP A 73 18.82 25.66 -16.64
CA ASP A 73 18.18 26.49 -17.68
C ASP A 73 16.65 26.63 -17.55
N GLU A 74 16.08 26.23 -16.41
CA GLU A 74 14.64 26.24 -16.21
C GLU A 74 14.15 27.53 -15.54
N SER A 75 13.04 28.09 -16.05
CA SER A 75 12.34 29.20 -15.40
C SER A 75 11.52 28.74 -14.19
N LEU A 76 11.28 29.63 -13.23
CA LEU A 76 10.44 29.31 -12.06
C LEU A 76 9.01 28.94 -12.44
N VAL A 77 8.47 29.53 -13.52
CA VAL A 77 7.14 29.21 -14.05
C VAL A 77 7.09 27.77 -14.58
N SER A 78 8.12 27.33 -15.30
CA SER A 78 8.23 25.93 -15.75
C SER A 78 8.32 24.97 -14.56
N LEU A 79 9.09 25.32 -13.53
CA LEU A 79 9.19 24.52 -12.31
C LEU A 79 7.83 24.38 -11.62
N MET A 80 7.08 25.47 -11.47
CA MET A 80 5.72 25.44 -10.91
C MET A 80 4.81 24.50 -11.72
N GLY A 81 4.85 24.60 -13.05
CA GLY A 81 4.07 23.72 -13.93
C GLY A 81 4.40 22.23 -13.75
N ARG A 82 5.67 21.88 -13.52
CA ARG A 82 6.06 20.49 -13.21
C ARG A 82 5.54 20.01 -11.86
N VAL A 83 5.57 20.88 -10.84
CA VAL A 83 4.99 20.56 -9.53
C VAL A 83 3.49 20.36 -9.63
N ASP A 84 2.78 21.25 -10.35
CA ASP A 84 1.34 21.14 -10.58
C ASP A 84 0.99 19.85 -11.32
N THR A 85 1.76 19.51 -12.35
CA THR A 85 1.60 18.25 -13.10
C THR A 85 1.77 17.03 -12.18
N ALA A 86 2.84 16.99 -11.38
CA ALA A 86 3.06 15.90 -10.43
C ALA A 86 1.92 15.75 -9.40
N ILE A 87 1.33 16.87 -8.94
CA ILE A 87 0.15 16.84 -8.08
C ILE A 87 -1.08 16.30 -8.81
N GLN A 88 -1.29 16.65 -10.08
CA GLN A 88 -2.38 16.10 -10.88
C GLN A 88 -2.22 14.59 -11.09
N ASP A 89 -1.01 14.11 -11.34
CA ASP A 89 -0.72 12.67 -11.47
C ASP A 89 -1.06 11.93 -10.18
N ILE A 90 -0.66 12.48 -9.01
CA ILE A 90 -1.04 11.91 -7.70
C ILE A 90 -2.55 11.88 -7.54
N LYS A 91 -3.27 12.95 -7.93
CA LYS A 91 -4.75 13.00 -7.86
C LYS A 91 -5.40 11.95 -8.75
N ALA A 92 -4.90 11.74 -9.97
CA ALA A 92 -5.42 10.74 -10.90
C ALA A 92 -5.32 9.30 -10.34
N LEU A 93 -4.32 9.04 -9.49
CA LEU A 93 -4.11 7.74 -8.86
C LEU A 93 -4.96 7.48 -7.60
N ARG A 94 -5.72 8.48 -7.13
CA ARG A 94 -6.63 8.34 -5.98
C ARG A 94 -7.83 7.45 -6.30
N THR A 95 -8.36 6.79 -5.29
CA THR A 95 -9.65 6.08 -5.36
C THR A 95 -10.80 7.09 -5.27
N LYS A 96 -12.00 6.70 -5.71
CA LYS A 96 -13.20 7.57 -5.66
C LYS A 96 -13.52 7.99 -4.20
N ASP A 97 -13.25 7.11 -3.23
CA ASP A 97 -13.52 7.34 -1.80
C ASP A 97 -12.30 7.84 -1.00
N PHE A 98 -11.32 8.48 -1.64
CA PHE A 98 -10.09 8.92 -0.99
C PHE A 98 -10.36 10.02 0.05
N LYS A 99 -9.99 9.77 1.30
CA LYS A 99 -10.12 10.70 2.43
C LYS A 99 -8.78 11.36 2.80
N LEU A 100 -8.83 12.35 3.68
CA LEU A 100 -7.63 13.00 4.17
C LEU A 100 -6.76 12.03 4.98
N GLU A 101 -7.38 11.15 5.76
CA GLU A 101 -6.68 10.12 6.54
C GLU A 101 -5.91 9.15 5.63
N ASP A 102 -6.46 8.83 4.45
CA ASP A 102 -5.74 8.03 3.45
C ASP A 102 -4.48 8.75 2.97
N ALA A 103 -4.49 10.08 2.88
CA ALA A 103 -3.32 10.85 2.51
C ALA A 103 -2.22 10.77 3.58
N ASP A 104 -2.59 10.92 4.85
CA ASP A 104 -1.65 10.83 5.97
C ASP A 104 -1.04 9.43 6.10
N ASP A 105 -1.84 8.38 5.91
CA ASP A 105 -1.34 7.01 5.91
C ASP A 105 -0.39 6.75 4.74
N LYS A 106 -0.67 7.29 3.55
CA LYS A 106 0.22 7.17 2.38
C LYS A 106 1.53 7.92 2.58
N LEU A 107 1.47 9.15 3.12
CA LEU A 107 2.66 9.92 3.47
C LEU A 107 3.50 9.18 4.53
N THR A 108 2.86 8.60 5.54
CA THR A 108 3.53 7.78 6.56
C THR A 108 4.26 6.59 5.91
N CYS A 109 3.56 5.84 5.05
CA CYS A 109 4.14 4.69 4.36
C CYS A 109 5.37 5.09 3.52
N MET A 110 5.26 6.19 2.80
CA MET A 110 6.35 6.67 1.95
C MET A 110 7.56 7.13 2.77
N ALA A 111 7.33 7.84 3.87
CA ALA A 111 8.38 8.26 4.78
C ALA A 111 9.11 7.04 5.37
N MET A 112 8.38 6.00 5.79
CA MET A 112 8.96 4.74 6.27
C MET A 112 9.83 4.08 5.21
N ILE A 113 9.34 3.95 3.97
CA ILE A 113 10.08 3.32 2.87
C ILE A 113 11.33 4.14 2.50
N ARG A 114 11.21 5.48 2.44
CA ARG A 114 12.34 6.38 2.12
C ARG A 114 13.38 6.49 3.24
N ALA A 115 13.01 6.19 4.48
CA ALA A 115 13.93 6.15 5.61
C ALA A 115 14.83 4.90 5.61
N LEU A 116 14.51 3.89 4.80
CA LEU A 116 15.31 2.68 4.70
C LEU A 116 16.61 2.94 3.94
N PRO A 117 17.76 2.43 4.42
CA PRO A 117 19.02 2.50 3.70
C PRO A 117 19.04 1.57 2.47
N ALA A 118 20.03 1.77 1.60
CA ALA A 118 20.10 1.12 0.28
C ALA A 118 20.20 -0.42 0.33
N ASP A 119 20.70 -0.98 1.43
CA ASP A 119 20.75 -2.42 1.74
C ASP A 119 19.36 -3.04 1.98
N TYR A 120 18.30 -2.25 2.04
CA TYR A 120 16.90 -2.71 2.04
C TYR A 120 16.26 -2.68 0.63
N SER A 121 17.01 -2.42 -0.44
CA SER A 121 16.47 -2.30 -1.80
C SER A 121 15.64 -3.50 -2.28
N SER A 122 16.01 -4.73 -1.92
CA SER A 122 15.24 -5.95 -2.24
C SER A 122 13.90 -5.98 -1.51
N PHE A 123 13.89 -5.60 -0.23
CA PHE A 123 12.68 -5.48 0.59
C PHE A 123 11.78 -4.34 0.09
N VAL A 124 12.34 -3.17 -0.24
CA VAL A 124 11.59 -2.07 -0.85
C VAL A 124 10.95 -2.52 -2.16
N SER A 125 11.69 -3.23 -3.01
CA SER A 125 11.17 -3.77 -4.26
C SER A 125 10.00 -4.74 -4.04
N SER A 126 10.08 -5.62 -3.04
CA SER A 126 8.99 -6.54 -2.71
C SER A 126 7.74 -5.81 -2.21
N LEU A 127 7.91 -4.76 -1.40
CA LEU A 127 6.80 -3.91 -0.93
C LEU A 127 6.07 -3.19 -2.08
N LEU A 128 6.82 -2.68 -3.07
CA LEU A 128 6.25 -1.92 -4.19
C LEU A 128 5.52 -2.82 -5.20
N LEU A 129 5.81 -4.13 -5.20
CA LEU A 129 5.13 -5.13 -6.04
C LEU A 129 3.78 -5.59 -5.47
N LEU A 130 3.48 -5.29 -4.19
CA LEU A 130 2.22 -5.67 -3.57
C LEU A 130 1.03 -4.99 -4.28
N GLU A 131 -0.08 -5.73 -4.41
CA GLU A 131 -1.31 -5.19 -5.01
C GLU A 131 -1.93 -4.08 -4.14
N LYS A 132 -1.82 -4.24 -2.81
CA LYS A 132 -2.33 -3.30 -1.81
C LYS A 132 -1.32 -3.17 -0.68
N LEU A 133 -0.95 -1.92 -0.38
CA LEU A 133 -0.08 -1.56 0.74
C LEU A 133 -0.80 -0.49 1.56
N ASP A 134 -1.18 -0.87 2.77
CA ASP A 134 -1.66 0.01 3.82
C ASP A 134 -0.62 0.09 4.94
N LYS A 135 -0.82 1.04 5.86
CA LYS A 135 0.12 1.32 6.93
C LYS A 135 0.33 0.13 7.86
N ALA A 136 -0.74 -0.59 8.22
CA ALA A 136 -0.65 -1.75 9.09
C ALA A 136 0.17 -2.87 8.45
N LYS A 137 -0.12 -3.21 7.18
CA LYS A 137 0.65 -4.22 6.44
C LYS A 137 2.10 -3.85 6.26
N LEU A 138 2.40 -2.55 6.06
CA LEU A 138 3.77 -2.09 5.99
C LEU A 138 4.50 -2.28 7.33
N GLN A 139 3.85 -1.94 8.44
CA GLN A 139 4.41 -2.14 9.78
C GLN A 139 4.66 -3.63 10.06
N ASP A 140 3.71 -4.50 9.73
CA ASP A 140 3.87 -5.96 9.86
C ASP A 140 5.03 -6.47 9.01
N ALA A 141 5.16 -5.99 7.76
CA ALA A 141 6.26 -6.34 6.88
C ALA A 141 7.62 -5.88 7.41
N PHE A 142 7.70 -4.70 8.04
CA PHE A 142 8.91 -4.20 8.68
C PHE A 142 9.33 -5.09 9.85
N ILE A 143 8.39 -5.49 10.71
CA ILE A 143 8.65 -6.40 11.85
C ILE A 143 9.12 -7.77 11.34
N ALA A 144 8.50 -8.28 10.27
CA ALA A 144 8.89 -9.54 9.65
C ALA A 144 10.30 -9.46 9.04
N GLU A 145 10.62 -8.39 8.32
CA GLU A 145 11.94 -8.19 7.71
C GLU A 145 13.03 -8.04 8.78
N GLU A 146 12.77 -7.31 9.87
CA GLU A 146 13.69 -7.21 11.00
C GLU A 146 13.95 -8.58 11.63
N SER A 147 12.92 -9.42 11.75
CA SER A 147 13.04 -10.78 12.27
C SER A 147 13.86 -11.68 11.33
N ASN A 148 13.66 -11.54 10.01
CA ASN A 148 14.37 -12.32 9.00
C ASN A 148 15.85 -11.96 8.89
N ARG A 149 16.22 -10.71 9.19
CA ARG A 149 17.61 -10.24 9.16
C ARG A 149 18.43 -10.61 10.38
N LYS A 150 17.78 -11.00 11.48
CA LYS A 150 18.50 -11.54 12.64
C LYS A 150 19.12 -12.87 12.22
N PRO A 151 20.44 -13.06 12.38
CA PRO A 151 21.04 -14.35 12.18
C PRO A 151 20.31 -15.36 13.07
N CYS A 152 19.80 -16.44 12.47
CA CYS A 152 19.51 -17.62 13.26
C CYS A 152 20.83 -17.97 13.96
N PRO A 153 20.88 -18.13 15.30
CA PRO A 153 22.11 -18.56 15.93
C PRO A 153 22.52 -19.84 15.23
N THR A 154 23.68 -19.79 14.58
CA THR A 154 24.31 -20.94 13.97
C THR A 154 24.40 -21.97 15.08
N VAL A 155 23.47 -22.93 15.11
CA VAL A 155 23.68 -24.14 15.87
C VAL A 155 24.77 -24.82 15.06
N GLU A 156 26.02 -24.55 15.43
CA GLU A 156 27.11 -25.47 15.17
C GLU A 156 26.66 -26.79 15.79
N SER A 157 26.03 -27.63 14.96
CA SER A 157 25.59 -28.95 15.36
C SER A 157 26.67 -29.92 14.91
N PRO A 158 27.60 -30.32 15.81
CA PRO A 158 28.26 -31.60 15.62
C PRO A 158 27.22 -32.68 15.92
N ILE A 159 27.14 -33.63 14.99
CA ILE A 159 26.42 -34.88 15.09
C ILE A 159 26.68 -35.53 16.46
N ALA A 160 25.63 -35.71 17.28
CA ALA A 160 25.60 -36.74 18.31
C ALA A 160 24.15 -37.06 18.71
N LEU A 161 23.70 -38.25 18.29
CA LEU A 161 22.46 -38.87 18.71
C LEU A 161 22.58 -39.29 20.18
N HIS A 162 21.97 -38.56 21.10
CA HIS A 162 21.80 -39.02 22.48
C HIS A 162 20.35 -38.88 22.92
N THR A 163 19.73 -40.03 23.14
CA THR A 163 18.45 -40.24 23.83
C THR A 163 18.57 -39.84 25.30
N SER A 164 17.81 -38.83 25.75
CA SER A 164 17.61 -38.54 27.18
C SER A 164 16.27 -37.83 27.46
N THR A 165 15.43 -38.53 28.23
CA THR A 165 14.50 -38.09 29.30
C THR A 165 13.82 -36.69 29.26
N PRO A 166 12.50 -36.61 29.52
CA PRO A 166 11.81 -35.33 29.65
C PRO A 166 12.19 -34.67 30.98
N SER A 167 12.97 -33.59 30.90
CA SER A 167 13.17 -32.67 32.01
C SER A 167 12.04 -31.63 31.98
N THR A 168 11.18 -31.68 32.99
CA THR A 168 10.12 -30.69 33.21
C THR A 168 10.75 -29.35 33.58
N SER A 169 11.11 -28.54 32.58
CA SER A 169 11.51 -27.16 32.82
C SER A 169 10.27 -26.38 33.24
N THR A 170 10.17 -26.08 34.54
CA THR A 170 9.19 -25.12 35.06
C THR A 170 9.56 -23.73 34.53
N SER A 171 9.00 -23.38 33.36
CA SER A 171 9.22 -22.09 32.72
C SER A 171 8.88 -20.96 33.69
N GLN A 172 9.83 -20.05 33.92
CA GLN A 172 9.59 -18.80 34.63
C GLN A 172 8.55 -17.98 33.88
N CYS A 173 7.56 -17.46 34.59
CA CYS A 173 6.62 -16.50 34.02
C CYS A 173 7.37 -15.21 33.68
N THR A 174 7.38 -14.82 32.40
CA THR A 174 8.09 -13.62 31.90
C THR A 174 7.55 -12.31 32.47
N PHE A 175 6.37 -12.31 33.09
CA PHE A 175 5.75 -11.12 33.66
C PHE A 175 6.05 -10.92 35.15
N CYS A 176 5.81 -11.93 35.98
CA CYS A 176 6.00 -11.84 37.44
C CYS A 176 7.26 -12.56 37.94
N GLN A 177 8.06 -13.12 37.03
CA GLN A 177 9.31 -13.85 37.30
C GLN A 177 9.15 -15.05 38.26
N SER A 178 7.91 -15.47 38.53
CA SER A 178 7.61 -16.61 39.39
C SER A 178 7.53 -17.91 38.59
N ASN A 179 7.99 -19.01 39.17
CA ASN A 179 7.94 -20.33 38.56
C ASN A 179 6.53 -20.94 38.61
N GLY A 180 6.25 -21.87 37.69
CA GLY A 180 5.12 -22.79 37.81
C GLY A 180 3.83 -22.39 37.09
N HIS A 181 3.84 -21.36 36.25
CA HIS A 181 2.72 -21.04 35.37
C HIS A 181 3.14 -20.27 34.11
N PRO A 182 2.47 -20.49 32.96
CA PRO A 182 2.63 -19.66 31.77
C PRO A 182 1.95 -18.28 31.94
N ILE A 183 2.34 -17.31 31.11
CA ILE A 183 1.92 -15.88 31.24
C ILE A 183 0.39 -15.69 31.18
N ASP A 184 -0.33 -16.52 30.44
CA ASP A 184 -1.80 -16.53 30.31
C ASP A 184 -2.51 -16.93 31.61
N GLN A 185 -1.81 -17.60 32.53
CA GLN A 185 -2.30 -17.99 33.85
C GLN A 185 -1.78 -17.09 34.98
N CYS A 186 -1.05 -16.01 34.66
CA CYS A 186 -0.52 -15.09 35.66
C CYS A 186 -1.60 -14.16 36.25
N PHE A 187 -1.85 -14.29 37.56
CA PHE A 187 -2.81 -13.43 38.27
C PHE A 187 -2.39 -11.95 38.31
N ALA A 188 -1.09 -11.66 38.41
CA ALA A 188 -0.58 -10.29 38.39
C ALA A 188 -0.86 -9.61 37.04
N TYR A 189 -0.63 -10.33 35.94
CA TYR A 189 -0.91 -9.86 34.58
C TYR A 189 -2.41 -9.58 34.38
N LYS A 190 -3.28 -10.50 34.79
CA LYS A 190 -4.74 -10.33 34.69
C LYS A 190 -5.24 -9.13 35.50
N ARG A 191 -4.71 -8.89 36.70
CA ARG A 191 -5.10 -7.71 37.52
C ARG A 191 -4.72 -6.40 36.83
N MET A 192 -3.52 -6.30 36.26
CA MET A 192 -3.07 -5.10 35.56
C MET A 192 -3.86 -4.87 34.26
N GLN A 193 -4.20 -5.93 33.53
CA GLN A 193 -5.04 -5.83 32.34
C GLN A 193 -6.43 -5.27 32.66
N VAL A 194 -7.06 -5.74 33.75
CA VAL A 194 -8.36 -5.21 34.20
C VAL A 194 -8.26 -3.75 34.63
N GLN A 195 -7.15 -3.35 35.27
CA GLN A 195 -6.93 -1.98 35.70
C GLN A 195 -6.75 -1.02 34.52
N ALA A 196 -5.96 -1.41 33.51
CA ALA A 196 -5.78 -0.64 32.28
C ALA A 196 -7.10 -0.47 31.50
N VAL A 197 -7.95 -1.50 31.46
CA VAL A 197 -9.29 -1.41 30.85
C VAL A 197 -10.21 -0.45 31.62
N LYS A 198 -10.14 -0.43 32.95
CA LYS A 198 -10.90 0.53 33.79
C LYS A 198 -10.44 1.97 33.57
N GLU A 199 -9.13 2.20 33.45
CA GLU A 199 -8.58 3.54 33.18
C GLU A 199 -8.95 4.06 31.80
N ARG A 200 -8.96 3.19 30.78
CA ARG A 200 -9.42 3.54 29.42
C ARG A 200 -10.89 3.92 29.33
N LYS A 201 -11.75 3.38 30.21
CA LYS A 201 -13.18 3.70 30.26
C LYS A 201 -13.51 4.97 31.07
N LYS A 202 -12.53 5.52 31.79
CA LYS A 202 -12.66 6.74 32.60
C LYS A 202 -12.25 8.01 31.86
N LYS A 203 -11.71 7.86 30.64
CA LYS A 203 -11.23 8.93 29.76
C LYS A 203 -12.19 9.05 28.58
#